data_AF-A0A5C5RKF1-F1
#
_entry.id   AF-A0A5C5RKF1-F1
#
_cell.length_a   1.000
_cell.length_b   1.000
_cell.length_c   1.000
_cell.angle_alpha   90.00
_cell.angle_beta   90.00
_cell.angle_gamma   90.00
#
_symmetry.space_group_name_H-M   'P 1'
#
loop_
_entity.id
_entity.type
_entity.pdbx_description
1 polymer ?
#
loop_
_entity_poly.entity_id
_entity_poly.type
_entity_poly.pdbx_seq_one_letter_code
_entity_poly.pdbx_strand_id
1 'polypeptide(L)'
;MSPIMWAGIAVMGGLGASLRFLVDSKVTARNTLSVPLGTVVVNLSACFFIGLLSGLASKLPGIAGVVPLLGTGLLGGYSTFSTASVEGARLLRSGRVLMGCAH
;
A
#
# COMPACT_ATOMS: atom_id res chain seq x y z
N MET A 1 7.29 -20.61 10.26
CA MET A 1 7.67 -19.28 10.80
C MET A 1 7.49 -19.30 12.31
N SER A 2 8.37 -18.65 13.07
CA SER A 2 8.29 -18.60 14.53
C SER A 2 7.21 -17.60 15.03
N PRO A 3 6.70 -17.73 16.27
CA PRO A 3 5.73 -16.79 16.83
C PRO A 3 6.22 -15.33 16.85
N ILE A 4 7.51 -15.11 17.11
CA ILE A 4 8.10 -13.77 17.11
C ILE A 4 8.06 -13.12 15.72
N MET A 5 8.18 -13.92 14.66
CA MET A 5 8.04 -13.42 13.30
C MET A 5 6.61 -12.99 13.00
N TRP A 6 5.61 -13.76 13.44
CA TRP A 6 4.20 -13.37 13.32
C TRP A 6 3.89 -12.07 14.07
N ALA A 7 4.38 -11.94 15.30
CA ALA A 7 4.24 -10.70 16.07
C ALA A 7 4.91 -9.52 15.35
N GLY A 8 6.11 -9.74 14.78
CA GLY A 8 6.80 -8.74 13.97
C GLY A 8 5.99 -8.31 12.74
N ILE A 9 5.42 -9.26 11.99
CA ILE A 9 4.56 -8.96 10.83
C ILE A 9 3.35 -8.13 11.26
N ALA A 10 2.70 -8.48 12.37
CA ALA A 10 1.54 -7.75 12.88
C ALA A 10 1.89 -6.31 13.27
N VAL A 11 2.99 -6.10 13.98
CA VAL A 11 3.48 -4.75 14.35
C VAL A 11 3.82 -3.93 13.11
N MET A 12 4.55 -4.52 12.15
CA MET A 12 4.89 -3.83 10.91
C MET A 12 3.66 -3.52 10.06
N GLY A 13 2.66 -4.42 10.04
CA GLY A 13 1.38 -4.17 9.38
C GLY A 13 0.60 -3.02 9.99
N GLY A 14 0.54 -2.95 11.32
CA GLY A 14 -0.03 -1.81 12.03
C GLY A 14 0.67 -0.49 11.69
N LEU A 15 2.01 -0.49 11.72
CA LEU A 15 2.82 0.67 11.32
C LEU A 15 2.56 1.06 9.86
N GLY A 16 2.47 0.10 8.95
CA GLY A 16 2.14 0.31 7.54
C GLY A 16 0.78 0.98 7.38
N ALA A 17 -0.24 0.49 8.09
CA ALA A 17 -1.58 1.09 8.07
C ALA A 17 -1.60 2.51 8.64
N SER A 18 -0.83 2.80 9.70
CA SER A 18 -0.68 4.16 10.22
C SER A 18 0.01 5.08 9.22
N LEU A 19 1.07 4.62 8.54
CA LEU A 19 1.74 5.38 7.48
C LEU A 19 0.80 5.63 6.29
N ARG A 20 0.01 4.63 5.90
CA ARG A 20 -1.01 4.77 4.85
C ARG A 20 -1.96 5.89 5.22
N PHE A 21 -2.52 5.87 6.43
CA PHE A 21 -3.42 6.92 6.90
C PHE A 21 -2.78 8.31 6.81
N LEU A 22 -1.54 8.48 7.25
CA LEU A 22 -0.84 9.76 7.21
C LEU A 22 -0.56 10.25 5.79
N VAL A 23 -0.08 9.36 4.92
CA VAL A 23 0.25 9.70 3.52
C VAL A 23 -1.02 10.01 2.74
N ASP A 24 -2.01 9.11 2.79
CA ASP A 24 -3.31 9.28 2.15
C ASP A 24 -3.97 10.60 2.59
N SER A 25 -4.07 10.85 3.89
CA SER A 25 -4.67 12.09 4.42
C SER A 25 -3.94 13.35 3.92
N LYS A 26 -2.60 13.34 3.90
CA LYS A 26 -1.80 14.49 3.45
C LYS A 26 -1.93 14.73 1.95
N VAL A 27 -1.94 13.67 1.15
CA VAL A 27 -2.11 13.77 -0.31
C VAL A 27 -3.52 14.23 -0.63
N THR A 28 -4.52 13.61 -0.02
CA THR A 28 -5.94 13.93 -0.20
C THR A 28 -6.25 15.37 0.22
N ALA A 29 -5.65 15.89 1.30
CA ALA A 29 -5.81 17.29 1.70
C ALA A 29 -5.30 18.31 0.67
N ARG A 30 -4.38 17.91 -0.21
CA ARG A 30 -3.81 18.75 -1.28
C ARG A 30 -4.39 18.41 -2.66
N ASN A 31 -5.26 17.41 -2.73
CA ASN A 31 -5.77 16.90 -3.98
C ASN A 31 -6.91 17.79 -4.49
N THR A 32 -6.72 18.37 -5.67
CA THR A 32 -7.74 19.16 -6.38
C THR A 32 -8.43 18.35 -7.49
N LEU A 33 -7.96 17.12 -7.75
CA LEU A 33 -8.53 16.25 -8.77
C LEU A 33 -9.75 15.49 -8.25
N SER A 34 -10.58 15.06 -9.19
CA SER A 34 -11.77 14.24 -8.93
C SER A 34 -11.48 12.76 -8.69
N VAL A 35 -10.21 12.37 -8.53
CA VAL A 35 -9.76 11.00 -8.29
C VAL A 35 -9.09 10.91 -6.93
N PRO A 36 -9.22 9.80 -6.19
CA PRO A 36 -8.57 9.61 -4.90
C PRO A 36 -7.05 9.39 -5.07
N LEU A 37 -6.30 10.49 -5.19
CA LEU A 37 -4.85 10.45 -5.39
C LEU A 37 -4.10 9.86 -4.19
N GLY A 38 -4.65 9.96 -2.97
CA GLY A 38 -4.01 9.40 -1.78
C GLY A 38 -3.83 7.87 -1.89
N THR A 39 -4.90 7.15 -2.21
CA THR A 39 -4.88 5.70 -2.48
C THR A 39 -3.93 5.33 -3.63
N VAL A 40 -3.93 6.11 -4.71
CA VAL A 40 -3.02 5.88 -5.86
C VAL A 40 -1.56 6.01 -5.43
N VAL A 41 -1.22 7.06 -4.68
CA VAL A 41 0.15 7.30 -4.21
C VAL A 41 0.64 6.19 -3.27
N VAL A 42 -0.19 5.77 -2.30
CA VAL A 42 0.22 4.69 -1.37
C VAL A 42 0.41 3.37 -2.10
N ASN A 43 -0.46 3.01 -3.04
CA ASN A 43 -0.32 1.76 -3.80
C ASN A 43 0.86 1.77 -4.76
N LEU A 44 1.07 2.85 -5.53
CA LEU A 44 2.18 2.95 -6.47
C LEU A 44 3.54 2.96 -5.75
N SER A 45 3.65 3.72 -4.66
CA SER A 45 4.88 3.70 -3.87
C SER A 45 5.12 2.35 -3.19
N ALA A 46 4.07 1.66 -2.72
CA ALA A 46 4.19 0.29 -2.23
C ALA A 46 4.70 -0.67 -3.31
N CYS A 47 4.17 -0.58 -4.53
CA CYS A 47 4.63 -1.38 -5.68
C CYS A 47 6.10 -1.11 -6.02
N PHE A 48 6.53 0.15 -5.98
CA PHE A 48 7.94 0.51 -6.16
C PHE A 48 8.83 -0.13 -5.09
N PHE A 49 8.46 0.00 -3.81
CA PHE A 49 9.27 -0.51 -2.70
C PHE A 49 9.26 -2.04 -2.61
N ILE A 50 8.16 -2.72 -2.92
CA ILE A 50 8.13 -4.19 -2.95
C ILE A 50 8.96 -4.73 -4.13
N GLY A 51 8.96 -4.04 -5.27
CA GLY A 51 9.82 -4.35 -6.41
C GLY A 51 11.30 -4.20 -6.05
N LEU A 52 11.67 -3.10 -5.39
CA LEU A 52 13.04 -2.89 -4.88
C LEU A 52 13.43 -3.96 -3.86
N LEU A 53 12.56 -4.25 -2.89
CA LEU A 53 12.80 -5.28 -1.87
C LEU A 53 12.99 -6.67 -2.50
N SER A 54 12.16 -7.02 -3.49
CA SER A 54 12.26 -8.30 -4.20
C SER A 54 13.56 -8.40 -5.02
N GLY A 55 13.95 -7.32 -5.70
CA GLY A 55 15.21 -7.26 -6.44
C GLY A 55 16.45 -7.31 -5.53
N LEU A 56 16.37 -6.75 -4.33
CA LEU A 56 17.43 -6.84 -3.34
C LEU A 56 17.51 -8.25 -2.73
N ALA A 57 16.38 -8.85 -2.38
CA ALA A 57 16.32 -10.20 -1.82
C ALA A 57 16.85 -11.27 -2.78
N SER A 58 16.72 -11.06 -4.10
CA SER A 58 17.26 -11.99 -5.10
C SER A 58 18.79 -11.90 -5.25
N LYS A 59 19.39 -10.75 -4.93
CA LYS A 59 20.84 -10.52 -5.04
C LYS A 59 21.60 -10.70 -3.73
N LEU A 60 20.93 -10.49 -2.60
CA LEU A 60 21.54 -10.49 -1.27
C LEU A 60 20.82 -11.49 -0.36
N PRO A 61 21.41 -12.69 -0.13
CA PRO A 61 20.79 -13.75 0.68
C PRO A 61 20.38 -13.31 2.09
N GLY A 62 21.12 -12.35 2.67
CA GLY A 62 20.84 -11.79 4.00
C GLY A 62 19.52 -10.99 4.09
N ILE A 63 18.96 -10.56 2.96
CA ILE A 63 17.72 -9.76 2.93
C ILE A 63 16.47 -10.66 2.94
N ALA A 64 16.57 -11.92 2.51
CA ALA A 64 15.42 -12.82 2.44
C ALA A 64 14.69 -12.97 3.80
N GLY A 65 15.42 -12.90 4.91
CA GLY A 65 14.85 -13.00 6.25
C GLY A 65 13.95 -11.84 6.68
N VAL A 66 14.12 -10.64 6.09
CA VAL A 66 13.32 -9.45 6.43
C VAL A 66 12.13 -9.23 5.50
N VAL A 67 12.04 -9.97 4.39
CA VAL A 67 10.94 -9.87 3.41
C VAL A 67 9.57 -10.06 4.04
N PRO A 68 9.33 -10.98 4.98
CA PRO A 68 8.02 -11.09 5.62
C PRO A 68 7.64 -9.85 6.44
N LEU A 69 8.61 -9.24 7.13
CA LEU A 69 8.38 -8.05 7.96
C LEU A 69 8.11 -6.81 7.11
N LEU A 70 8.93 -6.58 6.09
CA LEU A 70 8.84 -5.40 5.24
C LEU A 70 7.80 -5.56 4.13
N GLY A 71 7.76 -6.71 3.47
CA GLY A 71 6.82 -7.00 2.39
C GLY A 71 5.42 -7.28 2.90
N THR A 72 5.24 -8.42 3.58
CA THR A 72 3.91 -8.84 4.06
C THR A 72 3.38 -7.94 5.17
N GLY A 73 4.24 -7.55 6.13
CA GLY A 73 3.87 -6.66 7.22
C GLY A 73 3.72 -5.21 6.74
N LEU A 74 4.83 -4.48 6.65
CA LEU A 74 4.83 -3.04 6.42
C LEU A 74 4.15 -2.63 5.11
N LEU A 75 4.62 -3.14 3.97
CA LEU A 75 4.09 -2.78 2.65
C LEU A 75 2.68 -3.36 2.43
N GLY A 76 2.38 -4.51 3.02
CA GLY A 76 1.03 -5.09 3.03
C GLY A 76 0.02 -4.24 3.81
N GLY A 77 0.40 -3.69 4.96
CA GLY A 77 -0.44 -2.75 5.71
C GLY A 77 -0.50 -1.34 5.09
N TYR A 78 0.58 -0.93 4.42
CA TYR A 78 0.71 0.37 3.77
C TYR A 78 -0.07 0.49 2.45
N SER A 79 -0.17 -0.59 1.68
CA SER A 79 -1.01 -0.66 0.48
C SER A 79 -2.45 -1.04 0.83
N THR A 80 -3.37 -0.85 -0.12
CA THR A 80 -4.77 -1.24 0.07
C THR A 80 -5.46 -1.52 -1.27
N PHE A 81 -6.02 -2.73 -1.39
CA PHE A 81 -6.91 -3.08 -2.51
C PHE A 81 -8.38 -2.76 -2.19
N SER A 82 -8.79 -2.92 -0.92
CA SER A 82 -10.18 -2.73 -0.50
C SER A 82 -10.63 -1.28 -0.65
N THR A 83 -9.79 -0.32 -0.27
CA THR A 83 -10.08 1.11 -0.43
C THR A 83 -10.19 1.48 -1.90
N ALA A 84 -9.21 1.08 -2.73
CA ALA A 84 -9.21 1.34 -4.17
C ALA A 84 -10.47 0.79 -4.86
N SER A 85 -10.88 -0.43 -4.50
CA SER A 85 -12.10 -1.05 -5.03
C SER A 85 -13.36 -0.26 -4.70
N VAL A 86 -13.50 0.19 -3.44
CA VAL A 86 -14.67 0.98 -3.00
C VAL A 86 -14.68 2.35 -3.68
N GLU A 87 -13.53 2.99 -3.80
CA GLU A 87 -13.39 4.29 -4.45
C GLU A 87 -13.70 4.21 -5.96
N GLY A 88 -13.16 3.23 -6.66
CA GLY A 88 -13.48 2.95 -8.06
C GLY A 88 -14.98 2.68 -8.26
N ALA A 89 -15.56 1.82 -7.44
CA ALA A 89 -17.00 1.53 -7.48
C ALA A 89 -17.86 2.79 -7.24
N ARG A 90 -17.45 3.69 -6.34
CA ARG A 90 -18.15 4.96 -6.09
C ARG A 90 -18.06 5.90 -7.29
N LEU A 91 -16.89 6.00 -7.93
CA LEU A 91 -16.71 6.80 -9.15
C LEU A 91 -17.62 6.30 -10.27
N LEU A 92 -17.63 4.99 -10.52
CA LEU A 92 -18.51 4.36 -11.51
C LEU A 92 -19.99 4.64 -11.22
N ARG A 93 -20.43 4.45 -9.97
CA ARG A 93 -21.82 4.73 -9.55
C ARG A 93 -22.21 6.21 -9.67
N SER A 94 -21.25 7.12 -9.58
CA SER A 94 -21.48 8.56 -9.75
C SER A 94 -21.52 9.04 -11.21
N GLY A 95 -21.46 8.11 -12.18
CA GLY A 95 -21.42 8.42 -13.61
C GLY A 95 -20.04 8.85 -14.11
N ARG A 96 -19.02 8.88 -13.25
CA ARG A 96 -17.64 9.24 -13.60
C ARG A 96 -16.87 8.01 -14.14
N VAL A 97 -17.39 7.41 -15.22
CA VAL A 97 -16.93 6.10 -15.72
C VAL A 97 -15.43 6.10 -16.04
N LEU A 98 -14.94 7.09 -16.80
CA LEU A 98 -13.52 7.17 -17.15
C LEU A 98 -12.61 7.19 -15.92
N MET A 99 -12.97 7.99 -14.91
CA MET A 99 -12.19 8.10 -13.68
C MET A 99 -12.28 6.83 -12.83
N GLY A 100 -13.44 6.17 -12.81
CA GLY A 100 -13.62 4.90 -12.11
C GLY A 100 -12.88 3.72 -12.76
N CYS A 101 -12.68 3.75 -14.09
CA CYS A 101 -11.86 2.77 -14.80
C CYS A 101 -10.36 3.06 -14.74
N ALA A 102 -9.98 4.33 -14.62
CA ALA A 102 -8.58 4.74 -14.54
C ALA A 102 -8.00 4.65 -13.11
N HIS A 103 -8.86 4.64 -12.10
CA HIS A 103 -8.50 4.44 -10.69
C HIS A 103 -8.24 2.96 -10.38
#